data_AF-A0A431PW17-F1
#
_entry.id   AF-A0A431PW17-F1
#
_cell.length_a   1.000
_cell.length_b   1.000
_cell.length_c   1.000
_cell.angle_alpha   90.00
_cell.angle_beta   90.00
_cell.angle_gamma   90.00
#
_symmetry.space_group_name_H-M   'P 1'
#
loop_
_entity.id
_entity.type
_entity.pdbx_description
1 polymer ?
#
loop_
_entity_poly.entity_id
_entity_poly.type
_entity_poly.pdbx_seq_one_letter_code
_entity_poly.pdbx_strand_id
1 'polypeptide(L)'
;MTSTEGRLAAYPFVLLSELRDAANEHGYRIGPEEAGGWIFFRSASAPGEIGLAAASASGPFFLSLMLPGVVRALDAQTATPWARGHTGAFMFATRDDLHAGVQAAYRLSVSLPNFPLEKYEKAVAGIGETEGERAQKFRIGQNIFRDALMEYWNGSCPLSGISSPDLLRASHMMPWSDCVTDAQRLDVHNGLLLSALWDAAFDAGLVTFDDDGMVLTSARLENAALEALSLDKAPRLALRDEHRPYLAHHRNHVWIRN
;
A
#
# COMPACT_ATOMS: atom_id res chain seq x y z
N MET A 1 13.77 -19.70 -5.18
CA MET A 1 12.59 -19.50 -6.05
C MET A 1 11.88 -20.83 -6.22
N THR A 2 10.58 -20.88 -5.99
CA THR A 2 9.76 -22.09 -6.16
C THR A 2 9.32 -22.23 -7.62
N SER A 3 9.28 -23.45 -8.16
CA SER A 3 8.81 -23.66 -9.53
C SER A 3 7.28 -23.64 -9.61
N THR A 4 6.72 -22.91 -10.58
CA THR A 4 5.30 -22.95 -10.93
C THR A 4 5.00 -23.97 -12.03
N GLU A 5 6.00 -24.68 -12.57
CA GLU A 5 5.81 -25.65 -13.67
C GLU A 5 4.95 -26.84 -13.25
N GLY A 6 4.90 -27.16 -11.95
CA GLY A 6 4.02 -28.18 -11.39
C GLY A 6 2.55 -27.76 -11.25
N ARG A 7 2.16 -26.57 -11.75
CA ARG A 7 0.76 -26.12 -11.74
C ARG A 7 -0.12 -27.02 -12.62
N LEU A 8 -1.40 -27.13 -12.26
CA LEU A 8 -2.37 -27.89 -13.02
C LEU A 8 -2.62 -27.24 -14.39
N ALA A 9 -2.75 -28.07 -15.42
CA ALA A 9 -3.12 -27.62 -16.76
C ALA A 9 -4.61 -27.27 -16.88
N ALA A 10 -5.45 -27.91 -16.06
CA ALA A 10 -6.89 -27.68 -15.95
C ALA A 10 -7.35 -27.93 -14.51
N TYR A 11 -8.36 -27.20 -14.05
CA TYR A 11 -8.79 -27.20 -12.66
C TYR A 11 -10.14 -27.91 -12.49
N PRO A 12 -10.29 -28.80 -11.48
CA PRO A 12 -11.60 -29.29 -11.07
C PRO A 12 -12.50 -28.13 -10.66
N PHE A 13 -13.82 -28.27 -10.88
CA PHE A 13 -14.80 -27.20 -10.64
C PHE A 13 -14.69 -26.54 -9.26
N VAL A 14 -14.52 -27.35 -8.20
CA VAL A 14 -14.40 -26.84 -6.83
C VAL A 14 -13.17 -25.94 -6.66
N LEU A 15 -12.00 -26.42 -7.10
CA LEU A 15 -10.76 -25.65 -7.00
C LEU A 15 -10.77 -24.40 -7.88
N LEU A 16 -11.39 -24.48 -9.07
CA LEU A 16 -11.58 -23.31 -9.92
C LEU A 16 -12.49 -22.27 -9.24
N SER A 17 -13.57 -22.70 -8.59
CA SER A 17 -14.44 -21.79 -7.82
C SER A 17 -13.67 -21.11 -6.70
N GLU A 18 -12.88 -21.88 -5.93
CA GLU A 18 -12.08 -21.34 -4.82
C GLU A 18 -11.05 -20.30 -5.29
N LEU A 19 -10.36 -20.54 -6.41
CA LEU A 19 -9.44 -19.57 -7.00
C LEU A 19 -10.15 -18.31 -7.50
N ARG A 20 -11.38 -18.44 -8.01
CA ARG A 20 -12.20 -17.28 -8.39
C ARG A 20 -12.62 -16.47 -7.18
N ASP A 21 -12.98 -17.13 -6.07
CA ASP A 21 -13.36 -16.46 -4.84
C ASP A 21 -12.17 -15.67 -4.27
N ALA A 22 -10.97 -16.26 -4.27
CA ALA A 22 -9.73 -15.56 -3.90
C ALA A 22 -9.48 -14.27 -4.68
N ALA A 23 -9.86 -14.20 -5.96
CA ALA A 23 -9.75 -12.99 -6.77
C ALA A 23 -10.93 -12.01 -6.53
N ASN A 24 -12.16 -12.54 -6.55
CA ASN A 24 -13.39 -11.74 -6.57
C ASN A 24 -13.65 -11.00 -5.25
N GLU A 25 -13.36 -11.65 -4.12
CA GLU A 25 -13.53 -11.08 -2.78
C GLU A 25 -12.64 -9.85 -2.59
N HIS A 26 -11.49 -9.81 -3.27
CA HIS A 26 -10.46 -8.77 -3.15
C HIS A 26 -10.39 -7.84 -4.37
N GLY A 27 -11.49 -7.72 -5.13
CA GLY A 27 -11.66 -6.66 -6.14
C GLY A 27 -11.27 -7.01 -7.57
N TYR A 28 -10.76 -8.21 -7.85
CA TYR A 28 -10.45 -8.70 -9.21
C TYR A 28 -11.61 -9.51 -9.79
N ARG A 29 -12.66 -8.81 -10.25
CA ARG A 29 -13.95 -9.40 -10.66
C ARG A 29 -14.18 -9.54 -12.16
N ILE A 30 -13.20 -9.17 -12.99
CA ILE A 30 -13.31 -9.23 -14.46
C ILE A 30 -12.51 -10.43 -14.97
N GLY A 31 -13.17 -11.32 -15.74
CA GLY A 31 -12.63 -12.61 -16.19
C GLY A 31 -13.53 -13.79 -15.76
N PRO A 32 -13.01 -15.03 -15.66
CA PRO A 32 -11.64 -15.42 -15.94
C PRO A 32 -11.38 -15.75 -17.42
N GLU A 33 -10.15 -15.46 -17.86
CA GLU A 33 -9.55 -16.07 -19.05
C GLU A 33 -8.55 -17.14 -18.58
N GLU A 34 -8.38 -18.25 -19.31
CA GLU A 34 -7.49 -19.34 -18.90
C GLU A 34 -6.44 -19.63 -19.98
N ALA A 35 -5.15 -19.68 -19.61
CA ALA A 35 -4.09 -20.09 -20.52
C ALA A 35 -2.87 -20.68 -19.79
N GLY A 36 -2.41 -21.85 -20.25
CA GLY A 36 -1.17 -22.46 -19.75
C GLY A 36 -1.17 -22.78 -18.25
N GLY A 37 -2.33 -23.15 -17.71
CA GLY A 37 -2.54 -23.45 -16.28
C GLY A 37 -2.72 -22.22 -15.39
N TRP A 38 -2.79 -21.01 -15.96
CA TRP A 38 -3.10 -19.77 -15.26
C TRP A 38 -4.54 -19.34 -15.50
N ILE A 39 -5.17 -18.78 -14.47
CA ILE A 39 -6.50 -18.18 -14.49
C ILE A 39 -6.33 -16.68 -14.26
N PHE A 40 -6.71 -15.87 -15.25
CA PHE A 40 -6.44 -14.44 -15.27
C PHE A 40 -7.64 -13.62 -14.81
N PHE A 41 -7.37 -12.61 -13.99
CA PHE A 41 -8.38 -11.71 -13.44
C PHE A 41 -7.93 -10.25 -13.52
N ARG A 42 -8.88 -9.36 -13.80
CA ARG A 42 -8.70 -7.91 -13.85
C ARG A 42 -9.67 -7.22 -12.89
N SER A 43 -9.40 -5.95 -12.60
CA SER A 43 -10.25 -5.10 -11.78
C SER A 43 -10.66 -3.84 -12.54
N ALA A 44 -11.84 -3.31 -12.22
CA ALA A 44 -12.28 -1.99 -12.70
C ALA A 44 -11.65 -0.85 -11.89
N SER A 45 -11.22 -1.12 -10.66
CA SER A 45 -10.71 -0.14 -9.70
C SER A 45 -9.21 -0.26 -9.46
N ALA A 46 -8.61 -1.41 -9.76
CA ALA A 46 -7.17 -1.65 -9.67
C ALA A 46 -6.51 -1.80 -11.05
N PRO A 47 -5.35 -1.17 -11.28
CA PRO A 47 -4.58 -1.40 -12.49
C PRO A 47 -3.96 -2.80 -12.47
N GLY A 48 -3.73 -3.34 -13.67
CA GLY A 48 -3.02 -4.59 -13.86
C GLY A 48 -3.87 -5.86 -13.78
N GLU A 49 -3.42 -6.86 -14.51
CA GLU A 49 -3.95 -8.22 -14.45
C GLU A 49 -3.18 -9.04 -13.40
N ILE A 50 -3.90 -9.95 -12.75
CA ILE A 50 -3.32 -11.00 -11.90
C ILE A 50 -3.60 -12.36 -12.52
N GLY A 51 -2.73 -13.33 -12.24
CA GLY A 51 -2.89 -14.71 -12.67
C GLY A 51 -2.84 -15.62 -11.45
N LEU A 52 -3.82 -16.48 -11.28
CA LEU A 52 -3.86 -17.48 -10.21
C LEU A 52 -3.61 -18.88 -10.77
N ALA A 53 -2.91 -19.70 -10.01
CA ALA A 53 -2.71 -21.11 -10.32
C ALA A 53 -2.54 -21.94 -9.05
N ALA A 54 -2.64 -23.27 -9.17
CA ALA A 54 -2.34 -24.20 -8.08
C ALA A 54 -1.68 -25.47 -8.61
N ALA A 55 -0.80 -26.08 -7.81
CA ALA A 55 -0.19 -27.38 -8.12
C ALA A 55 -1.09 -28.57 -7.79
N SER A 56 -2.01 -28.41 -6.82
CA SER A 56 -2.98 -29.42 -6.42
C SER A 56 -4.19 -28.79 -5.72
N ALA A 57 -5.18 -29.60 -5.34
CA ALA A 57 -6.34 -29.16 -4.55
C ALA A 57 -5.95 -28.53 -3.19
N SER A 58 -4.83 -28.96 -2.60
CA SER A 58 -4.31 -28.46 -1.33
C SER A 58 -3.12 -27.51 -1.50
N GLY A 59 -2.82 -27.09 -2.74
CA GLY A 59 -1.68 -26.23 -3.05
C GLY A 59 -0.38 -26.98 -3.41
N PRO A 60 0.77 -26.28 -3.43
CA PRO A 60 0.88 -24.83 -3.26
C PRO A 60 0.10 -24.04 -4.31
N PHE A 61 -0.28 -22.82 -3.94
CA PHE A 61 -0.96 -21.85 -4.79
C PHE A 61 0.02 -20.82 -5.32
N PHE A 62 -0.31 -20.21 -6.44
CA PHE A 62 0.54 -19.24 -7.10
C PHE A 62 -0.25 -17.99 -7.50
N LEU A 63 0.39 -16.84 -7.30
CA LEU A 63 -0.07 -15.54 -7.77
C LEU A 63 0.98 -14.96 -8.70
N SER A 64 0.60 -14.67 -9.94
CA SER A 64 1.42 -13.97 -10.91
C SER A 64 0.90 -12.55 -11.11
N LEU A 65 1.81 -11.58 -11.20
CA LEU A 65 1.47 -10.16 -11.21
C LEU A 65 2.05 -9.44 -12.42
N MET A 66 1.21 -8.64 -13.08
CA MET A 66 1.62 -7.81 -14.21
C MET A 66 2.49 -6.62 -13.80
N LEU A 67 2.14 -5.94 -12.71
CA LEU A 67 2.75 -4.67 -12.33
C LEU A 67 4.09 -4.83 -11.61
N PRO A 68 5.21 -4.31 -12.17
CA PRO A 68 6.54 -4.44 -11.55
C PRO A 68 6.63 -3.79 -10.16
N GLY A 69 5.91 -2.69 -9.94
CA GLY A 69 5.87 -2.01 -8.64
C GLY A 69 5.28 -2.90 -7.54
N VAL A 70 4.18 -3.61 -7.85
CA VAL A 70 3.56 -4.56 -6.92
C VAL A 70 4.47 -5.77 -6.70
N VAL A 71 5.13 -6.28 -7.75
CA VAL A 71 6.10 -7.39 -7.62
C VAL A 71 7.26 -7.02 -6.70
N ARG A 72 7.81 -5.80 -6.80
CA ARG A 72 8.88 -5.36 -5.88
C ARG A 72 8.37 -5.15 -4.46
N ALA A 73 7.11 -4.76 -4.31
CA ALA A 73 6.56 -4.41 -3.02
C ALA A 73 6.01 -5.62 -2.24
N LEU A 74 5.49 -6.65 -2.90
CA LEU A 74 4.87 -7.78 -2.24
C LEU A 74 5.93 -8.64 -1.52
N ASP A 75 5.79 -8.74 -0.19
CA ASP A 75 6.67 -9.55 0.65
C ASP A 75 6.14 -10.98 0.76
N ALA A 76 6.49 -11.80 -0.22
CA ALA A 76 6.10 -13.21 -0.28
C ALA A 76 7.17 -14.05 -0.99
N GLN A 77 7.09 -15.37 -0.84
CA GLN A 77 8.04 -16.28 -1.46
C GLN A 77 7.92 -16.25 -2.99
N THR A 78 9.00 -15.85 -3.67
CA THR A 78 9.01 -15.73 -5.14
C THR A 78 8.96 -17.08 -5.86
N ALA A 79 8.27 -17.10 -7.00
CA ALA A 79 8.05 -18.27 -7.85
C ALA A 79 8.29 -17.97 -9.34
N THR A 80 8.64 -18.99 -10.12
CA THR A 80 8.92 -18.88 -11.57
C THR A 80 8.59 -20.19 -12.31
N PRO A 81 8.23 -20.14 -13.60
CA PRO A 81 7.99 -18.94 -14.39
C PRO A 81 6.68 -18.26 -14.00
N TRP A 82 6.60 -16.94 -14.16
CA TRP A 82 5.34 -16.21 -14.07
C TRP A 82 4.53 -16.36 -15.36
N ALA A 83 3.27 -15.91 -15.34
CA ALA A 83 2.42 -15.94 -16.50
C ALA A 83 2.97 -15.06 -17.65
N ARG A 84 2.62 -15.37 -18.89
CA ARG A 84 3.08 -14.58 -20.04
C ARG A 84 2.57 -13.13 -19.91
N GLY A 85 3.45 -12.15 -20.15
CA GLY A 85 3.12 -10.72 -20.03
C GLY A 85 3.18 -10.18 -18.60
N HIS A 86 3.38 -11.06 -17.60
CA HIS A 86 3.61 -10.65 -16.23
C HIS A 86 5.09 -10.40 -15.95
N THR A 87 5.39 -9.84 -14.78
CA THR A 87 6.76 -9.47 -14.39
C THR A 87 7.26 -10.17 -13.13
N GLY A 88 6.39 -10.91 -12.44
CA GLY A 88 6.76 -11.75 -11.31
C GLY A 88 5.67 -12.72 -10.89
N ALA A 89 6.02 -13.67 -10.03
CA ALA A 89 5.08 -14.57 -9.38
C ALA A 89 5.54 -14.95 -7.97
N PHE A 90 4.59 -15.42 -7.18
CA PHE A 90 4.73 -15.75 -5.77
C PHE A 90 4.04 -17.09 -5.49
N MET A 91 4.50 -17.77 -4.45
CA MET A 91 3.96 -19.04 -3.98
C MET A 91 3.41 -18.89 -2.57
N PHE A 92 2.25 -19.49 -2.35
CA PHE A 92 1.54 -19.53 -1.08
C PHE A 92 1.25 -20.98 -0.72
N ALA A 93 1.56 -21.36 0.52
CA ALA A 93 1.41 -22.74 0.97
C ALA A 93 -0.07 -23.11 1.15
N THR A 94 -0.86 -22.17 1.67
CA THR A 94 -2.28 -22.36 1.99
C THR A 94 -3.18 -21.42 1.20
N ARG A 95 -4.49 -21.69 1.27
CA ARG A 95 -5.52 -20.85 0.64
C ARG A 95 -5.64 -19.51 1.34
N ASP A 96 -5.58 -19.49 2.66
CA ASP A 96 -5.67 -18.26 3.45
C ASP A 96 -4.49 -17.33 3.11
N ASP A 97 -3.29 -17.90 2.97
CA ASP A 97 -2.10 -17.13 2.54
C ASP A 97 -2.28 -16.58 1.12
N LEU A 98 -2.91 -17.35 0.21
CA LEU A 98 -3.23 -16.87 -1.12
C LEU A 98 -4.22 -15.69 -1.08
N HIS A 99 -5.32 -15.80 -0.32
CA HIS A 99 -6.29 -14.70 -0.18
C HIS A 99 -5.60 -13.44 0.38
N ALA A 100 -4.78 -13.59 1.42
CA ALA A 100 -4.00 -12.47 1.97
C ALA A 100 -3.03 -11.88 0.93
N GLY A 101 -2.39 -12.72 0.12
CA GLY A 101 -1.51 -12.31 -0.96
C GLY A 101 -2.24 -11.53 -2.06
N VAL A 102 -3.43 -11.98 -2.47
CA VAL A 102 -4.26 -11.28 -3.46
C VAL A 102 -4.76 -9.95 -2.92
N GLN A 103 -5.22 -9.91 -1.67
CA GLN A 103 -5.61 -8.68 -1.00
C GLN A 103 -4.44 -7.67 -0.95
N ALA A 104 -3.24 -8.13 -0.57
CA ALA A 104 -2.05 -7.29 -0.54
C ALA A 104 -1.66 -6.78 -1.94
N ALA A 105 -1.79 -7.62 -2.98
CA ALA A 105 -1.53 -7.21 -4.35
C ALA A 105 -2.53 -6.16 -4.83
N TYR A 106 -3.83 -6.33 -4.53
CA TYR A 106 -4.86 -5.32 -4.82
C TYR A 106 -4.49 -4.00 -4.15
N ARG A 107 -4.26 -4.02 -2.83
CA ARG A 107 -3.89 -2.85 -2.03
C ARG A 107 -2.75 -2.07 -2.65
N LEU A 108 -1.63 -2.76 -2.91
CA LEU A 108 -0.45 -2.17 -3.52
C LEU A 108 -0.73 -1.61 -4.92
N SER A 109 -1.55 -2.29 -5.73
CA SER A 109 -1.84 -1.85 -7.10
C SER A 109 -2.57 -0.50 -7.16
N VAL A 110 -3.43 -0.19 -6.18
CA VAL A 110 -4.18 1.07 -6.13
C VAL A 110 -3.52 2.13 -5.26
N SER A 111 -2.54 1.77 -4.45
CA SER A 111 -1.87 2.71 -3.56
C SER A 111 -0.50 3.18 -4.07
N LEU A 112 0.23 2.36 -4.83
CA LEU A 112 1.61 2.69 -5.20
C LEU A 112 1.69 3.98 -6.05
N PRO A 113 2.77 4.77 -5.93
CA PRO A 113 2.78 6.22 -6.24
C PRO A 113 2.30 6.63 -7.63
N ASN A 114 2.53 5.80 -8.65
CA ASN A 114 2.12 6.12 -10.02
C ASN A 114 0.60 6.27 -10.14
N PHE A 115 -0.18 5.44 -9.44
CA PHE A 115 -1.63 5.42 -9.61
C PHE A 115 -2.35 6.62 -8.96
N PRO A 116 -2.05 7.02 -7.71
CA PRO A 116 -2.56 8.27 -7.12
C PRO A 116 -2.23 9.51 -7.97
N LEU A 117 -1.01 9.60 -8.50
CA LEU A 117 -0.59 10.69 -9.38
C LEU A 117 -1.43 10.73 -10.66
N GLU A 118 -1.55 9.62 -11.38
CA GLU A 118 -2.37 9.53 -12.59
C GLU A 118 -3.84 9.86 -12.32
N LYS A 119 -4.40 9.42 -11.18
CA LYS A 119 -5.76 9.74 -10.76
C LYS A 119 -5.93 11.24 -10.53
N TYR A 120 -4.95 11.87 -9.89
CA TYR A 120 -4.94 13.31 -9.67
C TYR A 120 -4.85 14.09 -10.97
N GLU A 121 -3.89 13.78 -11.84
CA GLU A 121 -3.70 14.44 -13.13
C GLU A 121 -4.98 14.40 -13.98
N LYS A 122 -5.67 13.26 -14.00
CA LYS A 122 -6.99 13.13 -14.65
C LYS A 122 -8.07 13.97 -13.97
N ALA A 123 -8.12 13.99 -12.63
CA ALA A 123 -9.13 14.72 -11.88
C ALA A 123 -8.99 16.24 -11.98
N VAL A 124 -7.77 16.75 -12.15
CA VAL A 124 -7.50 18.18 -12.28
C VAL A 124 -7.36 18.65 -13.73
N ALA A 125 -7.48 17.73 -14.70
CA ALA A 125 -7.45 18.05 -16.11
C ALA A 125 -8.55 19.08 -16.45
N GLY A 126 -8.14 20.24 -16.96
CA GLY A 126 -9.07 21.33 -17.31
C GLY A 126 -9.42 22.29 -16.17
N ILE A 127 -8.89 22.08 -14.95
CA ILE A 127 -8.95 23.08 -13.88
C ILE A 127 -7.84 24.12 -14.09
N GLY A 128 -8.20 25.41 -14.09
CA GLY A 128 -7.27 26.52 -14.30
C GLY A 128 -6.34 26.81 -13.11
N GLU A 129 -5.83 28.04 -13.05
CA GLU A 129 -4.77 28.47 -12.12
C GLU A 129 -5.18 29.64 -11.21
N THR A 130 -6.46 30.01 -11.18
CA THR A 130 -6.96 31.01 -10.22
C THR A 130 -6.80 30.50 -8.78
N GLU A 131 -6.85 31.40 -7.80
CA GLU A 131 -6.69 31.02 -6.39
C GLU A 131 -7.74 30.00 -5.93
N GLY A 132 -8.99 30.16 -6.37
CA GLY A 132 -10.07 29.21 -6.09
C GLY A 132 -9.82 27.82 -6.68
N GLU A 133 -9.30 27.79 -7.92
CA GLU A 133 -8.94 26.55 -8.60
C GLU A 133 -7.74 25.86 -7.95
N ARG A 134 -6.74 26.60 -7.48
CA ARG A 134 -5.62 26.05 -6.72
C ARG A 134 -6.06 25.43 -5.39
N ALA A 135 -6.96 26.08 -4.67
CA ALA A 135 -7.56 25.52 -3.46
C ALA A 135 -8.37 24.24 -3.76
N GLN A 136 -9.05 24.18 -4.91
CA GLN A 136 -9.73 22.97 -5.36
C GLN A 136 -8.75 21.84 -5.68
N LYS A 137 -7.69 22.11 -6.47
CA LYS A 137 -6.62 21.12 -6.77
C LYS A 137 -5.99 20.58 -5.50
N PHE A 138 -5.68 21.45 -4.53
CA PHE A 138 -5.15 21.05 -3.22
C PHE A 138 -6.07 20.06 -2.50
N ARG A 139 -7.38 20.34 -2.42
CA ARG A 139 -8.36 19.44 -1.78
C ARG A 139 -8.48 18.10 -2.50
N ILE A 140 -8.48 18.12 -3.84
CA ILE A 140 -8.52 16.89 -4.64
C ILE A 140 -7.30 16.02 -4.34
N GLY A 141 -6.11 16.62 -4.36
CA GLY A 141 -4.85 15.91 -4.10
C GLY A 141 -4.78 15.35 -2.68
N GLN A 142 -5.18 16.11 -1.67
CA GLN A 142 -5.26 15.65 -0.27
C GLN A 142 -6.21 14.46 -0.10
N ASN A 143 -7.38 14.49 -0.75
CA ASN A 143 -8.33 13.37 -0.69
C ASN A 143 -7.77 12.12 -1.37
N ILE A 144 -7.15 12.27 -2.55
CA ILE A 144 -6.54 11.15 -3.27
C ILE A 144 -5.39 10.53 -2.46
N PHE A 145 -4.53 11.37 -1.88
CA PHE A 145 -3.44 10.92 -1.01
C PHE A 145 -3.97 10.16 0.21
N ARG A 146 -5.01 10.70 0.86
CA ARG A 146 -5.67 10.05 2.00
C ARG A 146 -6.21 8.67 1.62
N ASP A 147 -6.95 8.57 0.52
CA ASP A 147 -7.49 7.30 0.05
C ASP A 147 -6.36 6.29 -0.23
N ALA A 148 -5.27 6.75 -0.85
CA ALA A 148 -4.11 5.91 -1.15
C ALA A 148 -3.40 5.41 0.12
N LEU A 149 -3.27 6.24 1.15
CA LEU A 149 -2.71 5.82 2.44
C LEU A 149 -3.64 4.91 3.24
N MET A 150 -4.95 5.17 3.22
CA MET A 150 -5.95 4.26 3.80
C MET A 150 -5.78 2.87 3.21
N GLU A 151 -5.58 2.77 1.89
CA GLU A 151 -5.32 1.49 1.26
C GLU A 151 -3.94 0.97 1.64
N TYR A 152 -2.84 1.70 1.40
CA TYR A 152 -1.46 1.27 1.64
C TYR A 152 -1.22 0.71 3.06
N TRP A 153 -1.74 1.37 4.09
CA TRP A 153 -1.60 1.00 5.49
C TRP A 153 -2.73 0.08 6.00
N ASN A 154 -3.49 -0.54 5.09
CA ASN A 154 -4.55 -1.51 5.41
C ASN A 154 -5.64 -0.94 6.34
N GLY A 155 -5.98 0.33 6.15
CA GLY A 155 -7.05 1.01 6.86
C GLY A 155 -6.81 1.17 8.36
N SER A 156 -5.57 1.03 8.83
CA SER A 156 -5.24 1.07 10.25
C SER A 156 -4.00 1.92 10.50
N CYS A 157 -3.99 2.62 11.63
CA CYS A 157 -2.76 3.22 12.13
C CYS A 157 -1.74 2.11 12.47
N PRO A 158 -0.52 2.13 11.92
CA PRO A 158 0.47 1.09 12.18
C PRO A 158 1.02 1.16 13.62
N LEU A 159 0.81 2.26 14.33
CA LEU A 159 1.33 2.47 15.69
C LEU A 159 0.33 2.10 16.78
N SER A 160 -0.94 2.45 16.59
CA SER A 160 -2.00 2.24 17.58
C SER A 160 -2.98 1.11 17.23
N GLY A 161 -2.98 0.63 15.98
CA GLY A 161 -3.94 -0.36 15.50
C GLY A 161 -5.37 0.17 15.32
N ILE A 162 -5.60 1.47 15.54
CA ILE A 162 -6.91 2.08 15.32
C ILE A 162 -7.27 2.01 13.84
N SER A 163 -8.46 1.50 13.53
CA SER A 163 -8.96 1.36 12.15
C SER A 163 -10.21 2.20 11.86
N SER A 164 -10.73 2.94 12.84
CA SER A 164 -11.87 3.86 12.65
C SER A 164 -11.48 5.02 11.73
N PRO A 165 -12.06 5.15 10.52
CA PRO A 165 -11.61 6.13 9.53
C PRO A 165 -11.66 7.58 10.04
N ASP A 166 -12.64 7.92 10.87
CA ASP A 166 -12.82 9.26 11.44
C ASP A 166 -11.67 9.67 12.38
N LEU A 167 -10.99 8.68 12.96
CA LEU A 167 -9.85 8.87 13.85
C LEU A 167 -8.50 8.80 13.12
N LEU A 168 -8.49 8.49 11.81
CA LEU A 168 -7.29 8.37 11.01
C LEU A 168 -6.99 9.64 10.23
N ARG A 169 -5.71 9.94 10.05
CA ARG A 169 -5.16 11.10 9.35
C ARG A 169 -4.05 10.65 8.41
N ALA A 170 -3.98 11.32 7.27
CA ALA A 170 -2.98 11.09 6.26
C ALA A 170 -1.88 12.13 6.46
N SER A 171 -0.83 11.75 7.20
CA SER A 171 0.25 12.66 7.57
C SER A 171 1.39 12.56 6.57
N HIS A 172 1.88 13.70 6.10
CA HIS A 172 3.05 13.79 5.22
C HIS A 172 4.34 13.84 6.04
N MET A 173 5.34 13.06 5.65
CA MET A 173 6.68 13.11 6.25
C MET A 173 7.47 14.33 5.75
N MET A 174 7.46 14.58 4.44
CA MET A 174 7.83 15.86 3.85
C MET A 174 6.55 16.67 3.62
N PRO A 175 6.36 17.80 4.33
CA PRO A 175 5.14 18.59 4.24
C PRO A 175 4.77 18.96 2.80
N TRP A 176 3.47 19.10 2.53
CA TRP A 176 2.95 19.42 1.20
C TRP A 176 3.58 20.68 0.58
N SER A 177 3.88 21.68 1.42
CA SER A 177 4.53 22.95 1.04
C SER A 177 5.96 22.76 0.57
N ASP A 178 6.65 21.74 1.08
CA ASP A 178 8.07 21.49 0.85
C ASP A 178 8.28 20.57 -0.37
N CYS A 179 7.22 19.85 -0.78
CA CYS A 179 7.22 19.03 -1.98
C CYS A 179 7.32 19.91 -3.24
N VAL A 180 8.32 19.61 -4.08
CA VAL A 180 8.58 20.34 -5.34
C VAL A 180 7.74 19.84 -6.51
N THR A 181 7.19 18.62 -6.43
CA THR A 181 6.34 18.03 -7.48
C THR A 181 5.06 17.41 -6.90
N ASP A 182 4.02 17.31 -7.73
CA ASP A 182 2.80 16.58 -7.37
C ASP A 182 3.06 15.09 -7.17
N ALA A 183 4.07 14.53 -7.85
CA ALA A 183 4.53 13.17 -7.61
C ALA A 183 4.93 12.96 -6.14
N GLN A 184 5.70 13.87 -5.53
CA GLN A 184 6.06 13.79 -4.11
C GLN A 184 4.86 13.98 -3.16
N ARG A 185 3.92 14.85 -3.54
CA ARG A 185 2.70 15.13 -2.73
C ARG A 185 1.77 13.93 -2.66
N LEU A 186 1.75 13.12 -3.72
CA LEU A 186 0.86 11.97 -3.90
C LEU A 186 1.58 10.63 -3.74
N ASP A 187 2.87 10.66 -3.40
CA ASP A 187 3.68 9.47 -3.13
C ASP A 187 3.28 8.88 -1.78
N VAL A 188 2.70 7.68 -1.77
CA VAL A 188 2.36 6.98 -0.53
C VAL A 188 3.58 6.72 0.37
N HIS A 189 4.78 6.67 -0.18
CA HIS A 189 6.01 6.57 0.60
C HIS A 189 6.40 7.87 1.28
N ASN A 190 5.76 9.00 0.95
CA ASN A 190 5.84 10.25 1.69
C ASN A 190 4.77 10.33 2.81
N GLY A 191 4.01 9.27 3.05
CA GLY A 191 2.85 9.32 3.93
C GLY A 191 2.77 8.21 4.98
N LEU A 192 2.28 8.59 6.15
CA LEU A 192 1.89 7.67 7.22
C LEU A 192 0.39 7.81 7.49
N LEU A 193 -0.32 6.70 7.64
CA LEU A 193 -1.70 6.71 8.13
C LEU A 193 -1.68 6.67 9.65
N LEU A 194 -1.93 7.79 10.32
CA LEU A 194 -1.78 7.92 11.76
C LEU A 194 -3.13 8.14 12.44
N SER A 195 -3.30 7.65 13.67
CA SER A 195 -4.41 8.08 14.51
C SER A 195 -4.23 9.55 14.90
N ALA A 196 -5.33 10.28 15.13
CA ALA A 196 -5.32 11.74 15.32
C ALA A 196 -4.29 12.28 16.35
N LEU A 197 -4.05 11.57 17.46
CA LEU A 197 -3.03 11.99 18.43
C LEU A 197 -1.59 11.77 17.91
N TRP A 198 -1.34 10.64 17.25
CA TRP A 198 -0.06 10.34 16.61
C TRP A 198 0.27 11.31 15.48
N ASP A 199 -0.74 11.62 14.66
CA ASP A 199 -0.69 12.64 13.60
C ASP A 199 -0.29 14.01 14.17
N ALA A 200 -1.03 14.50 15.16
CA ALA A 200 -0.74 15.78 15.80
C ALA A 200 0.67 15.84 16.42
N ALA A 201 1.14 14.75 17.04
CA ALA A 201 2.48 14.69 17.61
C ALA A 201 3.57 14.68 16.53
N PHE A 202 3.33 13.97 15.42
CA PHE A 202 4.27 13.88 14.31
C PHE A 202 4.38 15.21 13.55
N ASP A 203 3.24 15.78 13.14
CA ASP A 203 3.16 17.06 12.42
C ASP A 203 3.73 18.23 13.25
N ALA A 204 3.56 18.21 14.58
CA ALA A 204 4.15 19.20 15.48
C ALA A 204 5.66 19.00 15.73
N GLY A 205 6.27 17.97 15.13
CA GLY A 205 7.68 17.64 15.33
C GLY A 205 8.01 17.12 16.73
N LEU A 206 7.03 16.64 17.49
CA LEU A 206 7.23 16.08 18.83
C LEU A 206 7.67 14.62 18.78
N VAL A 207 7.31 13.90 17.72
CA VAL A 207 7.80 12.55 17.42
C VAL A 207 8.27 12.46 15.97
N THR A 208 9.16 11.50 15.71
CA THR A 208 9.56 11.08 14.37
C THR A 208 10.03 9.63 14.42
N PHE A 209 10.63 9.12 13.35
CA PHE A 209 11.12 7.75 13.28
C PHE A 209 12.56 7.72 12.77
N ASP A 210 13.36 6.81 13.31
CA ASP A 210 14.65 6.48 12.73
C ASP A 210 14.49 5.64 11.45
N ASP A 211 15.61 5.31 10.83
CA ASP A 211 15.65 4.53 9.60
C ASP A 211 15.19 3.07 9.81
N ASP A 212 15.19 2.57 11.04
CA ASP A 212 14.68 1.25 11.37
C ASP A 212 13.20 1.29 11.73
N GLY A 213 12.55 2.46 11.77
CA GLY A 213 11.15 2.63 12.12
C GLY A 213 10.88 2.70 13.63
N MET A 214 11.91 2.88 14.46
CA MET A 214 11.75 3.13 15.89
C MET A 214 11.34 4.59 16.12
N VAL A 215 10.45 4.80 17.09
CA VAL A 215 9.99 6.14 17.46
C VAL A 215 11.13 6.92 18.13
N LEU A 216 11.34 8.15 17.68
CA LEU A 216 12.21 9.14 18.32
C LEU A 216 11.35 10.27 18.87
N THR A 217 11.53 10.62 20.15
CA THR A 217 10.76 11.67 20.83
C THR A 217 11.55 12.96 20.98
N SER A 218 10.88 14.09 20.84
CA SER A 218 11.41 15.40 21.24
C SER A 218 11.43 15.54 22.77
N ALA A 219 12.40 16.27 23.32
CA ALA A 219 12.41 16.64 24.74
C ALA A 219 11.25 17.54 25.15
N ARG A 220 10.52 18.13 24.18
CA ARG A 220 9.31 18.93 24.43
C ARG A 220 8.05 18.10 24.61
N LEU A 221 8.10 16.79 24.38
CA LEU A 221 6.95 15.91 24.52
C LEU A 221 6.69 15.64 26.00
N GLU A 222 5.55 16.13 26.50
CA GLU A 222 5.17 16.00 27.90
C GLU A 222 4.87 14.55 28.30
N ASN A 223 5.08 14.21 29.58
CA ASN A 223 4.83 12.85 30.09
C ASN A 223 3.40 12.35 29.84
N ALA A 224 2.40 13.21 30.00
CA ALA A 224 1.01 12.84 29.71
C ALA A 224 0.80 12.46 28.24
N ALA A 225 1.52 13.10 27.31
CA ALA A 225 1.47 12.76 25.90
C ALA A 225 2.24 11.45 25.60
N LEU A 226 3.37 11.20 26.27
CA LEU A 226 4.10 9.93 26.18
C LEU A 226 3.19 8.74 26.55
N GLU A 227 2.46 8.86 27.66
CA GLU A 227 1.49 7.86 28.12
C GLU A 227 0.32 7.70 27.15
N ALA A 228 -0.27 8.81 26.68
CA ALA A 228 -1.41 8.79 25.76
C ALA A 228 -1.05 8.20 24.39
N LEU A 229 0.19 8.37 23.93
CA LEU A 229 0.70 7.74 22.70
C LEU A 229 1.03 6.25 22.90
N SER A 230 1.10 5.76 24.14
CA SER A 230 1.48 4.38 24.49
C SER A 230 2.78 3.95 23.80
N LEU A 231 3.81 4.81 23.88
CA LEU A 231 5.08 4.61 23.19
C LEU A 231 5.79 3.31 23.54
N ASP A 232 5.61 2.81 24.76
CA ASP A 232 6.12 1.53 25.24
C ASP A 232 5.56 0.33 24.48
N LYS A 233 4.39 0.50 23.84
CA LYS A 233 3.68 -0.53 23.07
C LYS A 233 3.69 -0.25 21.57
N ALA A 234 4.20 0.90 21.14
CA ALA A 234 4.25 1.26 19.74
C ALA A 234 5.17 0.29 18.99
N PRO A 235 4.67 -0.45 17.99
CA PRO A 235 5.51 -1.31 17.19
C PRO A 235 6.47 -0.48 16.34
N ARG A 236 7.54 -1.13 15.91
CA ARG A 236 8.42 -0.59 14.88
C ARG A 236 7.64 -0.42 13.58
N LEU A 237 7.72 0.75 12.94
CA LEU A 237 7.11 0.96 11.63
C LEU A 237 7.77 0.05 10.59
N ALA A 238 6.95 -0.64 9.80
CA ALA A 238 7.41 -1.42 8.66
C ALA A 238 7.78 -0.48 7.50
N LEU A 239 8.99 0.06 7.54
CA LEU A 239 9.50 0.98 6.52
C LEU A 239 10.09 0.23 5.32
N ARG A 240 9.84 0.78 4.14
CA ARG A 240 10.59 0.54 2.90
C ARG A 240 11.63 1.62 2.65
N ASP A 241 12.60 1.32 1.79
CA ASP A 241 13.68 2.25 1.43
C ASP A 241 13.17 3.56 0.85
N GLU A 242 12.05 3.54 0.13
CA GLU A 242 11.41 4.72 -0.44
C GLU A 242 10.91 5.71 0.62
N HIS A 243 10.62 5.28 1.85
CA HIS A 243 10.22 6.20 2.94
C HIS A 243 11.41 6.96 3.54
N ARG A 244 12.62 6.38 3.46
CA ARG A 244 13.80 6.88 4.19
C ARG A 244 14.16 8.32 3.83
N PRO A 245 14.15 8.76 2.55
CA PRO A 245 14.44 10.15 2.21
C PRO A 245 13.42 11.14 2.81
N TYR A 246 12.14 10.76 2.85
CA TYR A 246 11.09 11.60 3.43
C TYR A 246 11.19 11.68 4.96
N LEU A 247 11.48 10.55 5.63
CA LEU A 247 11.77 10.57 7.08
C LEU A 247 13.03 11.36 7.40
N ALA A 248 14.07 11.28 6.57
CA ALA A 248 15.26 12.10 6.72
C ALA A 248 14.92 13.59 6.62
N HIS A 249 14.03 13.99 5.68
CA HIS A 249 13.51 15.35 5.62
C HIS A 249 12.78 15.74 6.92
N HIS A 250 11.85 14.90 7.38
CA HIS A 250 11.11 15.14 8.62
C HIS A 250 12.07 15.35 9.81
N ARG A 251 13.05 14.46 9.99
CA ARG A 251 14.05 14.53 11.07
C ARG A 251 14.92 15.80 11.02
N ASN A 252 15.13 16.38 9.85
CA ASN A 252 16.02 17.52 9.64
C ASN A 252 15.29 18.87 9.64
N HIS A 253 14.01 18.89 9.27
CA HIS A 253 13.27 20.15 9.04
C HIS A 253 12.00 20.30 9.89
N VAL A 254 11.42 19.20 10.38
CA VAL A 254 10.16 19.22 11.15
C VAL A 254 10.40 18.83 12.61
N TRP A 255 11.16 17.75 12.84
CA TRP A 255 11.39 17.21 14.18
C TRP A 255 12.19 18.16 15.07
N ILE A 256 11.69 18.38 16.29
CA ILE A 256 12.32 19.20 17.30
C ILE A 256 13.32 18.35 18.10
N ARG A 257 14.59 18.39 17.67
CA ARG A 257 15.67 17.58 18.27
C ARG A 257 15.99 17.92 19.72
N ASN A 258 15.95 19.21 20.09
CA ASN A 258 16.04 19.80 21.44
C ASN A 258 15.89 21.32 21.32
#